data_AF-A0A0Q7PGY4-F1
#
_entry.id   AF-A0A0Q7PGY4-F1
#
_cell.length_a   1.000
_cell.length_b   1.000
_cell.length_c   1.000
_cell.angle_alpha   90.00
_cell.angle_beta   90.00
_cell.angle_gamma   90.00
#
_symmetry.space_group_name_H-M   'P 1'
#
loop_
_entity.id
_entity.type
_entity.pdbx_description
1 polymer ?
#
loop_
_entity_poly.entity_id
_entity_poly.type
_entity_poly.pdbx_seq_one_letter_code
_entity_poly.pdbx_strand_id
1 'polypeptide(L)'
;MTKPFFLIDFENVQPKALDRLKPGEARIKVFLGEQQSKLMLDVVQALQPFGPDAEYIQITGSGPDAVDFHIAYFIGRLAAAEADAAFNIISKDKGFDPLVRYLNDHGIACQRYPEIPGASPAAAKTVASKKVANAVAKSPGKKAAKVTVTVLPQTSGIAPAAKGTTTRARVPEVIKLLKKSTKPAKLSSLKSSIKSWFKPPLDDKAVDAIVQSLQSSKKITVAGTKVDYQLG
;
A
#
# COMPACT_ATOMS: atom_id res chain seq x y z
N MET A 1 33.58 -8.67 7.87
CA MET A 1 32.23 -8.33 8.39
C MET A 1 31.22 -9.18 7.63
N THR A 2 30.14 -9.61 8.30
CA THR A 2 29.02 -10.32 7.66
C THR A 2 28.31 -9.36 6.68
N LYS A 3 27.98 -9.81 5.47
CA LYS A 3 27.21 -9.00 4.51
C LYS A 3 25.76 -8.87 5.00
N PRO A 4 25.20 -7.66 5.18
CA PRO A 4 23.78 -7.49 5.50
C PRO A 4 22.89 -8.04 4.38
N PHE A 5 21.76 -8.61 4.78
CA PHE A 5 20.70 -9.02 3.86
C PHE A 5 19.79 -7.83 3.50
N PHE A 6 19.35 -7.81 2.24
CA PHE A 6 18.32 -6.92 1.72
C PHE A 6 17.17 -7.78 1.17
N LEU A 7 16.05 -7.78 1.88
CA LEU A 7 14.83 -8.49 1.47
C LEU A 7 13.93 -7.48 0.77
N ILE A 8 13.86 -7.59 -0.55
CA ILE A 8 13.21 -6.63 -1.43
C ILE A 8 11.83 -7.18 -1.78
N ASP A 9 10.78 -6.50 -1.32
CA ASP A 9 9.43 -6.68 -1.83
C ASP A 9 9.34 -6.02 -3.21
N PHE A 10 9.15 -6.83 -4.25
CA PHE A 10 9.17 -6.36 -5.63
C PHE A 10 7.91 -5.59 -6.03
N GLU A 11 6.80 -5.68 -5.29
CA GLU A 11 5.59 -4.88 -5.60
C GLU A 11 5.84 -3.38 -5.32
N ASN A 12 6.65 -3.08 -4.29
CA ASN A 12 6.83 -1.72 -3.80
C ASN A 12 8.10 -1.00 -4.29
N VAL A 13 9.03 -1.67 -4.98
CA VAL A 13 10.38 -1.15 -5.28
C VAL A 13 10.58 -0.85 -6.77
N GLN A 14 11.20 0.31 -7.07
CA GLN A 14 11.55 0.71 -8.44
C GLN A 14 12.93 0.19 -8.85
N PRO A 15 13.18 -0.14 -10.14
CA PRO A 15 14.46 -0.67 -10.60
C PRO A 15 15.66 0.21 -10.22
N LYS A 16 15.54 1.53 -10.39
CA LYS A 16 16.58 2.53 -10.10
C LYS A 16 16.96 2.68 -8.61
N ALA A 17 16.27 1.98 -7.71
CA ALA A 17 16.70 1.91 -6.31
C ALA A 17 17.89 0.94 -6.12
N LEU A 18 18.04 -0.04 -7.03
CA LEU A 18 19.04 -1.10 -6.95
C LEU A 18 20.47 -0.57 -7.16
N ASP A 19 20.62 0.47 -7.98
CA ASP A 19 21.87 1.20 -8.26
C ASP A 19 22.57 1.76 -7.00
N ARG A 20 21.86 1.81 -5.86
CA ARG A 20 22.40 2.25 -4.55
C ARG A 20 23.14 1.14 -3.80
N LEU A 21 22.96 -0.13 -4.19
CA LEU A 21 23.68 -1.29 -3.66
C LEU A 21 24.94 -1.54 -4.49
N LYS A 22 25.95 -2.17 -3.88
CA LYS A 22 27.18 -2.56 -4.58
C LYS A 22 27.46 -4.07 -4.41
N PRO A 23 27.93 -4.76 -5.47
CA PRO A 23 28.39 -6.14 -5.37
C PRO A 23 29.40 -6.34 -4.24
N GLY A 24 29.28 -7.45 -3.50
CA GLY A 24 30.15 -7.77 -2.37
C GLY A 24 29.82 -7.05 -1.05
N GLU A 25 29.13 -5.90 -1.05
CA GLU A 25 28.73 -5.19 0.19
C GLU A 25 27.43 -5.74 0.81
N ALA A 26 26.58 -6.44 0.06
CA ALA A 26 25.25 -6.89 0.48
C ALA A 26 24.86 -8.26 -0.10
N ARG A 27 23.91 -8.95 0.54
CA ARG A 27 23.21 -10.14 0.01
C ARG A 27 21.74 -9.81 -0.24
N ILE A 28 21.24 -10.05 -1.44
CA ILE A 28 19.95 -9.56 -1.92
C ILE A 28 18.98 -10.72 -2.16
N LYS A 29 17.74 -10.56 -1.71
CA LYS A 29 16.65 -11.51 -1.91
C LYS A 29 15.41 -10.77 -2.39
N VAL A 30 15.07 -10.91 -3.67
CA VAL A 30 13.93 -10.23 -4.30
C VAL A 30 12.73 -11.16 -4.30
N PHE A 31 11.69 -10.80 -3.55
CA PHE A 31 10.47 -11.59 -3.41
C PHE A 31 9.44 -11.15 -4.45
N LEU A 32 8.97 -12.13 -5.22
CA LEU A 32 8.03 -11.98 -6.32
C LEU A 32 6.74 -12.71 -5.98
N GLY A 33 5.59 -12.04 -6.10
CA GLY A 33 4.28 -12.68 -5.97
C GLY A 33 4.11 -13.82 -6.98
N GLU A 34 3.32 -14.84 -6.65
CA GLU A 34 3.09 -16.04 -7.49
C GLU A 34 2.78 -15.71 -8.96
N GLN A 35 1.98 -14.66 -9.20
CA GLN A 35 1.55 -14.26 -10.55
C GLN A 35 2.59 -13.40 -11.29
N GLN A 36 3.68 -12.97 -10.64
CA GLN A 36 4.73 -12.11 -11.21
C GLN A 36 5.75 -12.94 -12.02
N SER A 37 5.28 -13.40 -13.19
CA SER A 37 6.06 -14.19 -14.15
C SER A 37 7.05 -13.38 -15.00
N LYS A 38 7.21 -12.08 -14.75
CA LYS A 38 8.05 -11.18 -15.57
C LYS A 38 8.86 -10.21 -14.71
N LEU A 39 10.14 -10.08 -15.06
CA LEU A 39 11.04 -9.06 -14.54
C LEU A 39 11.36 -8.04 -15.65
N MET A 40 11.62 -6.79 -15.27
CA MET A 40 12.12 -5.77 -16.21
C MET A 40 13.62 -5.97 -16.42
N LEU A 41 14.11 -5.75 -17.65
CA LEU A 41 15.53 -5.95 -17.99
C LEU A 41 16.46 -5.14 -17.08
N ASP A 42 16.10 -3.89 -16.78
CA ASP A 42 16.79 -2.98 -15.87
C ASP A 42 17.07 -3.62 -14.49
N VAL A 43 16.09 -4.35 -13.94
CA VAL A 43 16.20 -5.05 -12.63
C VAL A 43 17.19 -6.19 -12.72
N VAL A 44 17.13 -6.95 -13.82
CA VAL A 44 18.04 -8.08 -14.07
C VAL A 44 19.47 -7.57 -14.26
N GLN A 45 19.67 -6.52 -15.05
CA GLN A 45 20.98 -5.92 -15.29
C GLN A 45 21.57 -5.25 -14.04
N ALA A 46 20.76 -4.64 -13.18
CA ALA A 46 21.24 -4.07 -11.92
C ALA A 46 21.69 -5.15 -10.90
N LEU A 47 21.07 -6.32 -10.90
CA LEU A 47 21.36 -7.40 -9.93
C LEU A 47 22.33 -8.48 -10.46
N GLN A 48 22.46 -8.64 -11.78
CA GLN A 48 23.40 -9.59 -12.39
C GLN A 48 24.85 -9.45 -11.89
N PRO A 49 25.42 -8.25 -11.65
CA PRO A 49 26.78 -8.08 -11.11
C PRO A 49 26.99 -8.62 -9.69
N PHE A 50 25.94 -8.92 -8.93
CA PHE A 50 26.04 -9.50 -7.59
C PHE A 50 26.27 -11.03 -7.62
N GLY A 51 25.97 -11.69 -8.74
CA GLY A 51 26.12 -13.14 -8.89
C GLY A 51 25.46 -13.91 -7.74
N PRO A 52 26.19 -14.77 -6.98
CA PRO A 52 25.61 -15.58 -5.91
C PRO A 52 25.17 -14.77 -4.67
N ASP A 53 25.49 -13.49 -4.57
CA ASP A 53 24.95 -12.63 -3.52
C ASP A 53 23.48 -12.25 -3.76
N ALA A 54 22.94 -12.35 -4.99
CA ALA A 54 21.56 -11.96 -5.33
C ALA A 54 20.69 -13.15 -5.79
N GLU A 55 19.47 -13.23 -5.26
CA GLU A 55 18.50 -14.30 -5.53
C GLU A 55 17.11 -13.72 -5.82
N TYR A 56 16.42 -14.28 -6.84
CA TYR A 56 14.99 -14.04 -7.09
C TYR A 56 14.17 -15.19 -6.52
N ILE A 57 13.16 -14.88 -5.71
CA ILE A 57 12.33 -15.83 -4.98
C ILE A 57 10.87 -15.58 -5.38
N GLN A 58 10.36 -16.39 -6.30
CA GLN A 58 8.93 -16.42 -6.59
C GLN A 58 8.22 -17.24 -5.52
N ILE A 59 7.27 -16.62 -4.83
CA ILE A 59 6.47 -17.29 -3.79
C ILE A 59 5.43 -18.22 -4.43
N THR A 60 4.96 -19.19 -3.66
CA THR A 60 3.82 -20.04 -4.04
C THR A 60 2.57 -19.66 -3.25
N GLY A 61 1.40 -19.76 -3.88
CA GLY A 61 0.14 -19.28 -3.34
C GLY A 61 -0.05 -17.77 -3.51
N SER A 62 -1.32 -17.36 -3.47
CA SER A 62 -1.74 -15.97 -3.60
C SER A 62 -2.81 -15.60 -2.58
N GLY A 63 -2.71 -14.38 -2.06
CA GLY A 63 -3.58 -13.83 -1.00
C GLY A 63 -3.04 -12.48 -0.50
N PRO A 64 -3.76 -11.81 0.41
CA PRO A 64 -3.23 -10.65 1.12
C PRO A 64 -1.93 -11.02 1.84
N ASP A 65 -0.99 -10.08 1.87
CA ASP A 65 0.23 -10.12 2.70
C ASP A 65 1.13 -11.36 2.45
N ALA A 66 0.91 -12.08 1.34
CA ALA A 66 1.55 -13.37 1.05
C ALA A 66 3.06 -13.24 0.81
N VAL A 67 3.51 -12.13 0.21
CA VAL A 67 4.93 -11.78 0.07
C VAL A 67 5.56 -11.54 1.45
N ASP A 68 4.82 -10.90 2.35
CA ASP A 68 5.31 -10.45 3.66
C ASP A 68 5.52 -11.64 4.60
N PHE A 69 4.60 -12.63 4.57
CA PHE A 69 4.79 -13.90 5.29
C PHE A 69 6.00 -14.70 4.77
N HIS A 70 6.28 -14.68 3.46
CA HIS A 70 7.47 -15.32 2.89
C HIS A 70 8.77 -14.58 3.30
N ILE A 71 8.76 -13.24 3.31
CA ILE A 71 9.86 -12.42 3.82
C ILE A 71 10.11 -12.74 5.32
N ALA A 72 9.06 -12.80 6.14
CA ALA A 72 9.16 -13.12 7.56
C ALA A 72 9.75 -14.53 7.80
N TYR A 73 9.28 -15.54 7.06
CA TYR A 73 9.82 -16.90 7.09
C TYR A 73 11.31 -16.93 6.70
N PHE A 74 11.70 -16.22 5.63
CA PHE A 74 13.10 -16.15 5.21
C PHE A 74 13.99 -15.49 6.26
N ILE A 75 13.55 -14.41 6.92
CA ILE A 75 14.32 -13.78 8.02
C ILE A 75 14.50 -14.77 9.17
N GLY A 76 13.42 -15.43 9.63
CA GLY A 76 13.51 -16.42 10.70
C GLY A 76 14.47 -17.57 10.37
N ARG A 77 14.39 -18.10 9.14
CA ARG A 77 15.29 -19.17 8.67
C ARG A 77 16.76 -18.72 8.56
N LEU A 78 17.01 -17.50 8.08
CA LEU A 78 18.37 -16.96 7.95
C LEU A 78 18.97 -16.61 9.32
N ALA A 79 18.21 -16.00 10.24
CA ALA A 79 18.68 -15.69 11.59
C ALA A 79 19.01 -16.96 12.41
N ALA A 80 18.31 -18.06 12.16
CA ALA A 80 18.62 -19.37 12.76
C ALA A 80 19.88 -20.03 12.17
N ALA A 81 20.30 -19.67 10.96
CA ALA A 81 21.48 -20.22 10.29
C ALA A 81 22.73 -19.32 10.41
N GLU A 82 22.54 -18.01 10.52
CA GLU A 82 23.58 -16.98 10.53
C GLU A 82 23.32 -16.02 11.70
N ALA A 83 23.85 -16.32 12.89
CA ALA A 83 23.54 -15.60 14.12
C ALA A 83 23.88 -14.09 14.09
N ASP A 84 24.95 -13.70 13.39
CA ASP A 84 25.38 -12.31 13.21
C ASP A 84 24.73 -11.63 11.98
N ALA A 85 23.65 -12.17 11.43
CA ALA A 85 22.98 -11.61 10.26
C ALA A 85 22.16 -10.35 10.60
N ALA A 86 22.35 -9.30 9.80
CA ALA A 86 21.54 -8.08 9.83
C ALA A 86 20.61 -8.01 8.61
N PHE A 87 19.36 -7.60 8.81
CA PHE A 87 18.29 -7.70 7.83
C PHE A 87 17.66 -6.34 7.50
N ASN A 88 17.61 -5.99 6.22
CA ASN A 88 16.99 -4.76 5.71
C ASN A 88 15.78 -5.13 4.84
N ILE A 89 14.57 -4.90 5.35
CA ILE A 89 13.33 -5.06 4.58
C ILE A 89 13.14 -3.81 3.73
N ILE A 90 13.08 -3.96 2.41
CA ILE A 90 12.76 -2.87 1.49
C ILE A 90 11.32 -3.05 1.04
N SER A 91 10.41 -2.42 1.78
CA SER A 91 8.98 -2.31 1.44
C SER A 91 8.40 -1.02 2.01
N LYS A 92 7.41 -0.46 1.30
CA LYS A 92 6.67 0.73 1.72
C LYS A 92 5.60 0.41 2.77
N ASP A 93 5.12 -0.84 2.82
CA ASP A 93 4.13 -1.26 3.79
C ASP A 93 4.63 -1.18 5.24
N LYS A 94 3.71 -0.94 6.18
CA LYS A 94 3.94 -0.77 7.63
C LYS A 94 3.50 -1.97 8.47
N GLY A 95 2.83 -2.98 7.90
CA GLY A 95 2.55 -4.28 8.52
C GLY A 95 3.82 -5.04 8.92
N PHE A 96 4.95 -4.73 8.29
CA PHE A 96 6.29 -5.14 8.74
C PHE A 96 6.79 -4.45 10.03
N ASP A 97 6.31 -3.27 10.41
CA ASP A 97 6.85 -2.52 11.56
C ASP A 97 6.77 -3.31 12.90
N PRO A 98 5.67 -4.06 13.19
CA PRO A 98 5.63 -5.00 14.32
C PRO A 98 6.65 -6.15 14.25
N LEU A 99 6.92 -6.71 13.06
CA LEU A 99 7.92 -7.77 12.87
C LEU A 99 9.33 -7.23 13.10
N VAL A 100 9.67 -6.08 12.51
CA VAL A 100 10.95 -5.39 12.71
C VAL A 100 11.17 -5.14 14.20
N ARG A 101 10.15 -4.65 14.92
CA ARG A 101 10.25 -4.48 16.37
C ARG A 101 10.52 -5.82 17.08
N TYR A 102 9.71 -6.85 16.80
CA TYR A 102 9.84 -8.16 17.45
C TYR A 102 11.24 -8.74 17.29
N LEU A 103 11.81 -8.66 16.08
CA LEU A 103 13.16 -9.15 15.78
C LEU A 103 14.23 -8.42 16.62
N ASN A 104 14.21 -7.09 16.66
CA ASN A 104 15.16 -6.31 17.47
C ASN A 104 14.97 -6.53 18.98
N ASP A 105 13.72 -6.64 19.45
CA ASP A 105 13.40 -6.96 20.86
C ASP A 105 13.95 -8.37 21.25
N HIS A 106 14.28 -9.24 20.28
CA HIS A 106 14.95 -10.54 20.44
C HIS A 106 16.43 -10.55 20.00
N GLY A 107 17.04 -9.39 19.76
CA GLY A 107 18.46 -9.26 19.38
C GLY A 107 18.79 -9.50 17.90
N ILE A 108 17.80 -9.83 17.05
CA ILE A 108 17.99 -9.98 15.61
C ILE A 108 17.95 -8.60 14.96
N ALA A 109 19.10 -8.12 14.49
CA ALA A 109 19.24 -6.78 13.91
C ALA A 109 18.40 -6.64 12.63
N CYS A 110 17.28 -5.91 12.70
CA CYS A 110 16.36 -5.74 11.58
C CYS A 110 15.94 -4.28 11.40
N GLN A 111 15.87 -3.79 10.17
CA GLN A 111 15.33 -2.46 9.85
C GLN A 111 14.47 -2.53 8.59
N ARG A 112 13.50 -1.62 8.47
CA ARG A 112 12.72 -1.45 7.24
C ARG A 112 12.93 -0.07 6.65
N TYR A 113 13.05 -0.02 5.32
CA TYR A 113 13.08 1.22 4.55
C TYR A 113 12.04 1.18 3.42
N PRO A 114 11.41 2.32 3.07
CA PRO A 114 10.46 2.41 1.95
C PRO A 114 11.16 2.33 0.57
N GLU A 115 12.47 2.53 0.53
CA GLU A 115 13.37 2.38 -0.62
C GLU A 115 14.74 1.96 -0.11
N ILE A 116 15.62 1.47 -0.99
CA ILE A 116 17.00 1.15 -0.62
C ILE A 116 17.71 2.40 -0.07
N PRO A 117 18.23 2.38 1.18
CA PRO A 117 19.09 3.45 1.68
C PRO A 117 20.43 3.46 0.92
N GLY A 118 20.98 4.65 0.67
CA GLY A 118 22.32 4.76 0.08
C GLY A 118 23.37 4.12 0.99
N ALA A 119 24.22 3.25 0.43
CA ALA A 119 25.15 2.42 1.20
C ALA A 119 26.16 3.25 2.01
N SER A 120 25.91 3.38 3.32
CA SER A 120 26.86 3.86 4.33
C SER A 120 26.61 3.10 5.63
N PRO A 121 27.55 2.26 6.11
CA PRO A 121 27.34 1.38 7.25
C PRO A 121 27.46 2.15 8.58
N ALA A 122 26.44 2.94 8.90
CA ALA A 122 26.23 3.44 10.26
C ALA A 122 25.87 2.25 11.16
N ALA A 123 26.88 1.64 11.79
CA ALA A 123 26.74 0.51 12.69
C ALA A 123 25.60 0.73 13.70
N ALA A 124 24.80 -0.31 13.94
CA ALA A 124 23.60 -0.25 14.78
C ALA A 124 23.95 0.27 16.19
N LYS A 125 23.63 1.53 16.46
CA LYS A 125 23.84 2.12 17.79
C LYS A 125 22.90 1.45 18.77
N THR A 126 23.48 0.69 19.68
CA THR A 126 22.81 0.01 20.80
C THR A 126 22.09 1.03 21.68
N VAL A 127 20.78 1.16 21.52
CA VAL A 127 19.94 1.94 22.42
C VAL A 127 19.68 1.08 23.66
N ALA A 128 20.36 1.41 24.76
CA ALA A 128 20.35 0.60 25.97
C ALA A 128 18.93 0.48 26.59
N SER A 129 18.52 -0.76 26.88
CA SER A 129 17.21 -1.10 27.42
C SER A 129 16.97 -0.48 28.80
N LYS A 130 15.98 0.43 28.91
CA LYS A 130 15.43 0.86 30.21
C LYS A 130 14.08 0.18 30.47
N LYS A 131 13.96 -0.42 31.66
CA LYS A 131 12.92 -1.39 32.00
C LYS A 131 11.63 -0.73 32.50
N VAL A 132 10.52 -1.09 31.84
CA VAL A 132 9.11 -1.17 32.29
C VAL A 132 8.68 -0.33 33.51
N ALA A 133 7.67 0.53 33.30
CA ALA A 133 6.66 0.87 34.32
C ALA A 133 5.26 0.91 33.67
N ASN A 134 4.24 0.39 34.35
CA ASN A 134 2.88 0.26 33.86
C ASN A 134 2.01 1.48 34.21
N ALA A 135 1.10 1.89 33.33
CA ALA A 135 -0.08 2.70 33.69
C ALA A 135 -1.22 2.53 32.67
N VAL A 136 -2.46 2.39 33.13
CA VAL A 136 -3.68 2.25 32.32
C VAL A 136 -4.65 3.37 32.66
N ALA A 137 -5.17 4.12 31.67
CA ALA A 137 -6.54 4.70 31.68
C ALA A 137 -6.92 5.56 30.45
N LYS A 138 -8.08 5.21 29.84
CA LYS A 138 -9.23 6.07 29.46
C LYS A 138 -9.05 7.50 28.89
N SER A 139 -9.53 7.70 27.65
CA SER A 139 -10.28 8.89 27.16
C SER A 139 -11.63 9.08 27.92
N PRO A 140 -12.45 10.17 27.80
CA PRO A 140 -12.64 11.08 26.63
C PRO A 140 -13.10 12.57 26.85
N GLY A 141 -13.14 13.37 25.76
CA GLY A 141 -13.87 14.67 25.61
C GLY A 141 -13.51 15.34 24.25
N LYS A 142 -14.38 15.89 23.37
CA LYS A 142 -15.47 16.92 23.46
C LYS A 142 -14.91 18.28 23.91
N LYS A 143 -15.11 19.46 23.25
CA LYS A 143 -15.90 20.03 22.11
C LYS A 143 -15.12 21.29 21.57
N ALA A 144 -15.40 22.05 20.49
CA ALA A 144 -16.14 21.96 19.20
C ALA A 144 -15.94 23.31 18.42
N ALA A 145 -16.92 23.75 17.58
CA ALA A 145 -17.13 25.10 16.98
C ALA A 145 -16.40 25.48 15.66
N LYS A 146 -16.96 26.29 14.71
CA LYS A 146 -18.37 26.59 14.30
C LYS A 146 -18.39 27.46 12.98
N VAL A 147 -19.45 27.34 12.15
CA VAL A 147 -19.81 28.22 10.97
C VAL A 147 -18.78 28.11 9.78
N THR A 148 -19.05 28.33 8.49
CA THR A 148 -20.12 29.08 7.78
C THR A 148 -20.66 28.36 6.52
N VAL A 149 -21.88 28.73 6.10
CA VAL A 149 -22.58 28.23 4.91
C VAL A 149 -22.86 29.38 3.94
N THR A 150 -22.65 29.16 2.64
CA THR A 150 -23.07 30.07 1.54
C THR A 150 -23.64 29.21 0.39
N VAL A 151 -24.69 29.68 -0.28
CA VAL A 151 -25.53 28.84 -1.18
C VAL A 151 -25.89 29.56 -2.49
N LEU A 152 -25.33 29.08 -3.61
CA LEU A 152 -25.85 29.19 -5.00
C LEU A 152 -26.06 30.63 -5.57
N PRO A 153 -26.48 30.80 -6.85
CA PRO A 153 -26.41 29.91 -8.02
C PRO A 153 -25.58 30.51 -9.19
N GLN A 154 -25.33 29.72 -10.26
CA GLN A 154 -25.49 30.17 -11.66
C GLN A 154 -25.37 29.00 -12.66
N THR A 155 -25.79 29.22 -13.90
CA THR A 155 -26.03 28.19 -14.93
C THR A 155 -25.60 28.64 -16.32
N SER A 156 -25.12 27.69 -17.14
CA SER A 156 -24.78 27.83 -18.57
C SER A 156 -23.58 28.75 -18.89
N GLY A 157 -22.75 28.46 -19.88
CA GLY A 157 -22.65 27.27 -20.73
C GLY A 157 -21.77 27.53 -21.96
N ILE A 158 -21.29 26.46 -22.60
CA ILE A 158 -20.83 26.27 -24.01
C ILE A 158 -19.82 25.11 -24.03
N ALA A 159 -19.88 24.26 -25.05
CA ALA A 159 -18.97 23.13 -25.29
C ALA A 159 -18.08 23.41 -26.52
N PRO A 160 -17.04 22.59 -26.77
CA PRO A 160 -17.28 21.45 -27.67
C PRO A 160 -16.55 20.14 -27.27
N ALA A 161 -16.64 19.13 -28.16
CA ALA A 161 -15.84 17.90 -28.22
C ALA A 161 -16.11 16.74 -27.21
N ALA A 162 -17.10 15.92 -27.56
CA ALA A 162 -17.05 14.44 -27.55
C ALA A 162 -16.43 13.67 -26.35
N LYS A 163 -17.29 13.26 -25.39
CA LYS A 163 -17.21 11.95 -24.67
C LYS A 163 -18.37 11.65 -23.70
N GLY A 164 -19.30 12.57 -23.46
CA GLY A 164 -20.24 12.52 -22.32
C GLY A 164 -21.43 11.54 -22.37
N THR A 165 -21.67 10.82 -23.47
CA THR A 165 -22.95 10.10 -23.70
C THR A 165 -23.16 8.87 -22.81
N THR A 166 -22.09 8.23 -22.32
CA THR A 166 -22.15 6.93 -21.63
C THR A 166 -22.35 7.01 -20.11
N THR A 167 -22.15 8.17 -19.50
CA THR A 167 -22.06 8.30 -18.03
C THR A 167 -23.42 8.24 -17.32
N ARG A 168 -24.44 8.95 -17.82
CA ARG A 168 -25.79 8.94 -17.21
C ARG A 168 -26.50 7.59 -17.38
N ALA A 169 -26.28 6.92 -18.51
CA ALA A 169 -26.89 5.62 -18.81
C ALA A 169 -26.48 4.50 -17.83
N ARG A 170 -25.32 4.64 -17.16
CA ARG A 170 -24.77 3.66 -16.21
C ARG A 170 -25.32 3.79 -14.78
N VAL A 171 -26.03 4.87 -14.45
CA VAL A 171 -26.63 5.10 -13.11
C VAL A 171 -27.56 3.96 -12.65
N PRO A 172 -28.54 3.45 -13.44
CA PRO A 172 -29.38 2.32 -13.00
C PRO A 172 -28.60 1.02 -12.77
N GLU A 173 -27.54 0.78 -13.53
CA GLU A 173 -26.65 -0.38 -13.36
C GLU A 173 -25.86 -0.29 -12.05
N VAL A 174 -25.32 0.89 -11.73
CA VAL A 174 -24.66 1.18 -10.44
C VAL A 174 -25.64 1.02 -9.26
N ILE A 175 -26.91 1.41 -9.42
CA ILE A 175 -27.95 1.17 -8.40
C ILE A 175 -28.22 -0.33 -8.20
N LYS A 176 -28.29 -1.12 -9.28
CA LYS A 176 -28.46 -2.57 -9.23
C LYS A 176 -27.28 -3.26 -8.50
N LEU A 177 -26.06 -2.80 -8.76
CA LEU A 177 -24.85 -3.29 -8.08
C LEU A 177 -24.78 -2.86 -6.62
N LEU A 178 -25.17 -1.63 -6.28
CA LEU A 178 -25.27 -1.14 -4.89
C LEU A 178 -26.35 -1.84 -4.05
N LYS A 179 -27.37 -2.46 -4.67
CA LYS A 179 -28.32 -3.35 -3.98
C LYS A 179 -27.80 -4.77 -3.78
N LYS A 180 -26.80 -5.23 -4.56
CA LYS A 180 -26.23 -6.59 -4.48
C LYS A 180 -24.89 -6.67 -3.73
N SER A 181 -24.12 -5.59 -3.70
CA SER A 181 -22.77 -5.54 -3.12
C SER A 181 -22.76 -4.97 -1.68
N THR A 182 -21.62 -5.07 -1.00
CA THR A 182 -21.39 -4.38 0.27
C THR A 182 -21.45 -2.87 0.06
N LYS A 183 -22.31 -2.17 0.81
CA LYS A 183 -22.57 -0.73 0.64
C LYS A 183 -21.41 0.10 1.21
N PRO A 184 -20.57 0.79 0.41
CA PRO A 184 -19.36 1.41 0.94
C PRO A 184 -19.66 2.64 1.80
N ALA A 185 -19.36 2.58 3.10
CA ALA A 185 -19.69 3.66 4.05
C ALA A 185 -18.87 4.95 3.88
N LYS A 186 -17.88 4.99 2.97
CA LYS A 186 -17.00 6.14 2.69
C LYS A 186 -17.08 6.55 1.23
N LEU A 187 -17.03 7.86 0.96
CA LEU A 187 -17.12 8.41 -0.40
C LEU A 187 -15.99 7.93 -1.32
N SER A 188 -14.75 7.85 -0.81
CA SER A 188 -13.60 7.32 -1.56
C SER A 188 -13.80 5.85 -1.95
N SER A 189 -14.25 5.01 -1.00
CA SER A 189 -14.55 3.60 -1.26
C SER A 189 -15.67 3.44 -2.30
N LEU A 190 -16.71 4.28 -2.28
CA LEU A 190 -17.76 4.28 -3.31
C LEU A 190 -17.18 4.60 -4.69
N LYS A 191 -16.32 5.62 -4.83
CA LYS A 191 -15.65 5.94 -6.10
C LYS A 191 -14.82 4.75 -6.61
N SER A 192 -14.04 4.10 -5.74
CA SER A 192 -13.25 2.91 -6.09
C SER A 192 -14.12 1.74 -6.53
N SER A 193 -15.23 1.45 -5.85
CA SER A 193 -16.18 0.40 -6.24
C SER A 193 -16.80 0.68 -7.61
N ILE A 194 -17.27 1.91 -7.85
CA ILE A 194 -17.83 2.31 -9.16
C ILE A 194 -16.78 2.17 -10.26
N LYS A 195 -15.53 2.58 -10.03
CA LYS A 195 -14.42 2.47 -11.00
C LYS A 195 -14.07 1.02 -11.32
N SER A 196 -14.19 0.12 -10.34
CA SER A 196 -13.92 -1.33 -10.46
C SER A 196 -15.03 -2.09 -11.20
N TRP A 197 -16.28 -1.66 -11.11
CA TRP A 197 -17.42 -2.37 -11.72
C TRP A 197 -17.51 -2.26 -13.25
N PHE A 198 -16.83 -1.29 -13.86
CA PHE A 198 -16.81 -1.14 -15.32
C PHE A 198 -15.51 -1.63 -15.95
N LYS A 199 -15.64 -2.33 -17.08
CA LYS A 199 -14.53 -2.71 -17.97
C LYS A 199 -14.85 -2.17 -19.37
N PRO A 200 -14.04 -1.27 -19.96
CA PRO A 200 -12.88 -0.60 -19.37
C PRO A 200 -13.26 0.28 -18.15
N PRO A 201 -12.31 0.53 -17.24
CA PRO A 201 -12.54 1.36 -16.05
C PRO A 201 -12.92 2.79 -16.45
N LEU A 202 -13.79 3.40 -15.64
CA LEU A 202 -14.19 4.81 -15.82
C LEU A 202 -13.05 5.76 -15.44
N ASP A 203 -12.97 6.90 -16.12
CA ASP A 203 -12.17 8.04 -15.67
C ASP A 203 -12.80 8.72 -14.45
N ASP A 204 -11.98 9.41 -13.65
CA ASP A 204 -12.43 9.95 -12.38
C ASP A 204 -13.45 11.09 -12.52
N LYS A 205 -13.51 11.79 -13.67
CA LYS A 205 -14.56 12.79 -13.95
C LYS A 205 -15.90 12.09 -14.22
N ALA A 206 -15.91 10.98 -14.93
CA ALA A 206 -17.11 10.16 -15.13
C ALA A 206 -17.60 9.50 -13.83
N VAL A 207 -16.70 9.00 -12.98
CA VAL A 207 -17.06 8.47 -11.65
C VAL A 207 -17.72 9.55 -10.79
N ASP A 208 -17.16 10.76 -10.77
CA ASP A 208 -17.72 11.88 -9.99
C ASP A 208 -19.08 12.34 -10.52
N ALA A 209 -19.27 12.36 -11.84
CA ALA A 209 -20.57 12.64 -12.46
C ALA A 209 -21.63 11.57 -12.15
N ILE A 210 -21.25 10.29 -12.00
CA ILE A 210 -22.16 9.23 -11.51
C ILE A 210 -22.53 9.48 -10.05
N VAL A 211 -21.56 9.79 -9.18
CA VAL A 211 -21.81 10.08 -7.76
C VAL A 211 -22.72 11.30 -7.58
N GLN A 212 -22.50 12.38 -8.33
CA GLN A 212 -23.39 13.55 -8.37
C GLN A 212 -24.79 13.21 -8.90
N SER A 213 -24.92 12.27 -9.83
CA SER A 213 -26.21 11.81 -10.34
C SER A 213 -26.97 10.96 -9.31
N LEU A 214 -26.27 10.11 -8.54
CA LEU A 214 -26.85 9.33 -7.44
C LEU A 214 -27.30 10.21 -6.27
N GLN A 215 -26.58 11.31 -6.00
CA GLN A 215 -26.94 12.29 -4.99
C GLN A 215 -28.13 13.16 -5.44
N SER A 216 -28.11 13.66 -6.68
CA SER A 216 -29.22 14.43 -7.28
C SER A 216 -30.53 13.63 -7.35
N SER A 217 -30.44 12.31 -7.58
CA SER A 217 -31.60 11.39 -7.57
C SER A 217 -32.01 10.91 -6.17
N LYS A 218 -31.42 11.47 -5.10
CA LYS A 218 -31.67 11.11 -3.69
C LYS A 218 -31.51 9.61 -3.38
N LYS A 219 -30.68 8.88 -4.14
CA LYS A 219 -30.37 7.45 -3.89
C LYS A 219 -29.19 7.26 -2.95
N ILE A 220 -28.32 8.26 -2.83
CA ILE A 220 -27.30 8.35 -1.77
C ILE A 220 -27.33 9.75 -1.13
N THR A 221 -26.98 9.83 0.16
CA THR A 221 -26.72 11.09 0.86
C THR A 221 -25.26 11.11 1.32
N VAL A 222 -24.51 12.15 0.96
CA VAL A 222 -23.09 12.30 1.31
C VAL A 222 -22.95 13.26 2.49
N ALA A 223 -22.60 12.73 3.65
CA ALA A 223 -22.40 13.48 4.89
C ALA A 223 -20.89 13.62 5.17
N GLY A 224 -20.26 14.60 4.53
CA GLY A 224 -18.81 14.79 4.58
C GLY A 224 -18.07 13.60 3.96
N THR A 225 -17.42 12.79 4.79
CA THR A 225 -16.73 11.57 4.33
C THR A 225 -17.63 10.33 4.26
N LYS A 226 -18.80 10.34 4.91
CA LYS A 226 -19.72 9.20 4.97
C LYS A 226 -20.72 9.21 3.82
N VAL A 227 -21.12 8.01 3.37
CA VAL A 227 -22.23 7.81 2.43
C VAL A 227 -23.34 7.01 3.10
N ASP A 228 -24.56 7.55 3.06
CA ASP A 228 -25.80 6.88 3.43
C ASP A 228 -26.60 6.50 2.17
N TYR A 229 -27.43 5.45 2.25
CA TYR A 229 -27.98 4.73 1.09
C TYR A 229 -29.50 4.64 1.12
N GLN A 230 -30.17 5.64 0.55
CA GLN A 230 -31.61 5.69 0.34
C GLN A 230 -32.02 4.87 -0.91
N LEU A 231 -31.55 3.62 -0.96
CA LEU A 231 -31.76 2.65 -2.03
C LEU A 231 -33.12 1.95 -1.95
N GLY A 232 -34.20 2.74 -1.95
CA GLY A 232 -35.54 2.26 -2.32
C GLY A 232 -35.52 1.62 -3.69
#